data_AF-A0AAN9URL1-F1
#
_entry.id   AF-A0AAN9URL1-F1
#
_cell.length_a   1.000
_cell.length_b   1.000
_cell.length_c   1.000
_cell.angle_alpha   90.00
_cell.angle_beta   90.00
_cell.angle_gamma   90.00
#
_symmetry.space_group_name_H-M   'P 1'
#
loop_
_entity.id
_entity.type
_entity.pdbx_description
1 polymer ?
#
loop_
_entity_poly.entity_id
_entity_poly.type
_entity_poly.pdbx_seq_one_letter_code
_entity_poly.pdbx_strand_id
1 'polypeptide(L)'
;MYDKAVQVCPHDWRMYYIRFYYGLASCSRTNGGEDITLETWEELLLEVAKPSGAYLKPWAGDLVSKGVLPCFITLAFPKDAEATTPVKEYCDKIEAFYRDFSTLTNQQPNICILYVWYFTLCDDTLRAKRLTKEIVVQCLEMLSGDELENDAWSSWDLGRVFSGLEDFPNALVAWEMKARSLQAVYDQWLKRKEEYEVKLAAGKRANSPIKADEVKTEDDNENDNDSDKQDKGTREATRLDSNLVDAEPDGLTCLDACGSIQLDEDCYQKLQEGTLHKQVCDKSHHHYHVKKRDEKRLAEVPDGSVLRGDQTMTLEAWKREIKADYVDIVNSAV
;
A
#
# COMPACT_ATOMS: atom_id res chain seq x y z
N MET A 1 29.14 8.99 -7.79
CA MET A 1 29.42 7.54 -7.83
C MET A 1 28.37 6.83 -8.67
N TYR A 2 27.09 7.11 -8.45
CA TYR A 2 25.95 6.60 -9.24
C TYR A 2 26.03 6.91 -10.74
N ASP A 3 26.28 8.17 -11.15
CA ASP A 3 26.36 8.53 -12.58
C ASP A 3 27.43 7.73 -13.35
N LYS A 4 28.56 7.43 -12.67
CA LYS A 4 29.64 6.60 -13.23
C LYS A 4 29.24 5.13 -13.34
N ALA A 5 28.46 4.60 -12.40
CA ALA A 5 27.96 3.23 -12.46
C ALA A 5 26.95 3.05 -13.60
N VAL A 6 26.08 4.06 -13.81
CA VAL A 6 25.09 4.07 -14.89
C VAL A 6 25.73 4.04 -16.28
N GLN A 7 26.85 4.73 -16.46
CA GLN A 7 27.58 4.72 -17.72
C GLN A 7 28.27 3.40 -18.04
N VAL A 8 28.61 2.58 -17.04
CA VAL A 8 29.43 1.37 -17.23
C VAL A 8 28.59 0.14 -17.56
N CYS A 9 27.35 0.03 -17.07
CA CYS A 9 26.51 -1.16 -17.24
C CYS A 9 25.04 -0.82 -17.59
N PRO A 10 24.75 -0.11 -18.69
CA PRO A 10 23.41 0.47 -18.94
C PRO A 10 22.27 -0.55 -19.07
N HIS A 11 22.56 -1.84 -19.27
CA HIS A 11 21.56 -2.89 -19.51
C HIS A 11 21.50 -3.96 -18.41
N ASP A 12 22.07 -3.70 -17.23
CA ASP A 12 21.99 -4.60 -16.09
C ASP A 12 20.75 -4.28 -15.24
N TRP A 13 19.98 -5.28 -14.82
CA TRP A 13 18.80 -5.08 -13.96
C TRP A 13 19.18 -4.43 -12.61
N ARG A 14 20.41 -4.60 -12.14
CA ARG A 14 20.90 -3.90 -10.94
C ARG A 14 21.01 -2.40 -11.19
N MET A 15 21.29 -2.00 -12.42
CA MET A 15 21.27 -0.59 -12.81
C MET A 15 19.85 -0.03 -12.89
N TYR A 16 18.85 -0.85 -13.21
CA TYR A 16 17.45 -0.46 -13.07
C TYR A 16 17.13 -0.05 -11.63
N TYR A 17 17.47 -0.90 -10.65
CA TYR A 17 17.27 -0.62 -9.23
C TYR A 17 18.04 0.64 -8.82
N ILE A 18 19.31 0.75 -9.20
CA ILE A 18 20.12 1.93 -8.89
C ILE A 18 19.52 3.22 -9.48
N ARG A 19 19.07 3.21 -10.74
CA ARG A 19 18.44 4.38 -11.38
C ARG A 19 17.12 4.76 -10.70
N PHE A 20 16.32 3.76 -10.31
CA PHE A 20 15.09 3.98 -9.55
C PHE A 20 15.38 4.72 -8.23
N TYR A 21 16.25 4.17 -7.38
CA TYR A 21 16.58 4.79 -6.09
C TYR A 21 17.37 6.09 -6.22
N TYR A 22 18.16 6.24 -7.29
CA TYR A 22 18.81 7.51 -7.60
C TYR A 22 17.79 8.61 -7.91
N GLY A 23 16.77 8.30 -8.69
CA GLY A 23 15.66 9.22 -8.94
C GLY A 23 14.91 9.56 -7.65
N LEU A 24 14.55 8.55 -6.83
CA LEU A 24 13.87 8.79 -5.55
C LEU A 24 14.69 9.71 -4.64
N ALA A 25 16.00 9.47 -4.56
CA ALA A 25 16.92 10.29 -3.78
C ALA A 25 17.09 11.71 -4.36
N SER A 26 16.93 11.88 -5.68
CA SER A 26 17.07 13.18 -6.34
C SER A 26 15.81 14.05 -6.19
N CYS A 27 14.62 13.46 -6.34
CA CYS A 27 13.35 14.12 -6.02
C CYS A 27 13.28 14.62 -4.57
N SER A 28 13.89 13.91 -3.63
CA SER A 28 13.86 14.27 -2.19
C SER A 28 14.91 15.30 -1.77
N ARG A 29 15.91 15.63 -2.60
CA ARG A 29 17.09 16.40 -2.16
C ARG A 29 17.17 17.84 -2.66
N THR A 30 16.51 18.22 -3.74
CA THR A 30 16.69 19.55 -4.36
C THR A 30 15.43 20.07 -5.03
N ASN A 31 15.09 21.34 -4.82
CA ASN A 31 14.18 22.08 -5.70
C ASN A 31 14.73 22.07 -7.14
N GLY A 32 14.00 21.51 -8.09
CA GLY A 32 14.45 21.34 -9.48
C GLY A 32 15.18 20.02 -9.77
N GLY A 33 15.20 19.08 -8.81
CA GLY A 33 15.66 17.71 -9.05
C GLY A 33 14.64 16.84 -9.79
N GLU A 34 13.40 17.33 -9.94
CA GLU A 34 12.33 16.60 -10.61
C GLU A 34 12.67 16.35 -12.09
N ASP A 35 13.19 17.33 -12.81
CA ASP A 35 13.44 17.21 -14.26
C ASP A 35 14.45 16.10 -14.59
N ILE A 36 15.59 16.07 -13.89
CA ILE A 36 16.63 15.04 -14.07
C ILE A 36 16.12 13.66 -13.67
N THR A 37 15.32 13.61 -12.60
CA THR A 37 14.73 12.37 -12.11
C THR A 37 13.73 11.79 -13.11
N LEU A 38 12.84 12.65 -13.62
CA LEU A 38 11.82 12.27 -14.57
C LEU A 38 12.45 11.85 -15.90
N GLU A 39 13.46 12.56 -16.39
CA GLU A 39 14.22 12.16 -17.59
C GLU A 39 14.82 10.75 -17.40
N THR A 40 15.48 10.51 -16.26
CA THR A 40 16.08 9.20 -15.93
C THR A 40 15.04 8.09 -15.89
N TRP A 41 13.86 8.34 -15.30
CA TRP A 41 12.82 7.33 -15.20
C TRP A 41 12.05 7.12 -16.51
N GLU A 42 11.80 8.17 -17.29
CA GLU A 42 11.20 8.08 -18.61
C GLU A 42 12.08 7.24 -19.54
N GLU A 43 13.41 7.45 -19.53
CA GLU A 43 14.35 6.60 -20.27
C GLU A 43 14.26 5.13 -19.86
N LEU A 44 14.18 4.87 -18.55
CA LEU A 44 14.09 3.51 -18.01
C LEU A 44 12.80 2.81 -18.45
N LEU A 45 11.69 3.54 -18.51
CA LEU A 45 10.40 3.03 -18.97
C LEU A 45 10.39 2.77 -20.48
N LEU A 46 11.07 3.62 -21.27
CA LEU A 46 11.30 3.37 -22.70
C LEU A 46 12.15 2.10 -22.92
N GLU A 47 13.09 1.79 -22.02
CA GLU A 47 13.82 0.52 -22.05
C GLU A 47 12.93 -0.68 -21.72
N VAL A 48 12.07 -0.58 -20.69
CA VAL A 48 11.08 -1.61 -20.32
C VAL A 48 10.11 -1.91 -21.47
N ALA A 49 9.72 -0.89 -22.24
CA ALA A 49 8.79 -1.03 -23.36
C ALA A 49 9.39 -1.83 -24.54
N LYS A 50 10.73 -1.89 -24.69
CA LYS A 50 11.39 -2.65 -25.75
C LYS A 50 11.25 -4.17 -25.51
N PRO A 51 11.21 -5.01 -26.57
CA PRO A 51 11.20 -6.47 -26.42
C PRO A 51 12.38 -7.01 -25.59
N SER A 52 13.55 -6.38 -25.72
CA SER A 52 14.75 -6.71 -24.95
C SER A 52 14.62 -6.38 -23.46
N GLY A 53 13.72 -5.47 -23.08
CA GLY A 53 13.45 -5.07 -21.70
C GLY A 53 12.28 -5.82 -21.05
N ALA A 54 11.71 -6.83 -21.72
CA ALA A 54 10.55 -7.55 -21.19
C ALA A 54 10.77 -8.15 -19.80
N TYR A 55 12.01 -8.54 -19.46
CA TYR A 55 12.38 -9.06 -18.15
C TYR A 55 12.35 -8.00 -17.03
N LEU A 56 12.33 -6.71 -17.37
CA LEU A 56 12.21 -5.60 -16.42
C LEU A 56 10.76 -5.26 -16.08
N LYS A 57 9.78 -5.77 -16.84
CA LYS A 57 8.35 -5.48 -16.64
C LYS A 57 7.83 -5.75 -15.23
N PRO A 58 8.23 -6.83 -14.52
CA PRO A 58 7.82 -7.03 -13.13
C PRO A 58 8.26 -5.88 -12.21
N TRP A 59 9.44 -5.32 -12.47
CA TRP A 59 10.04 -4.23 -11.69
C TRP A 59 9.51 -2.84 -12.08
N ALA A 60 9.01 -2.70 -13.31
CA ALA A 60 8.35 -1.49 -13.81
C ALA A 60 7.18 -1.07 -12.91
N GLY A 61 6.47 -2.04 -12.34
CA GLY A 61 5.39 -1.83 -11.40
C GLY A 61 5.74 -0.91 -10.24
N ASP A 62 6.84 -1.21 -9.57
CA ASP A 62 7.33 -0.44 -8.43
C ASP A 62 7.82 0.96 -8.82
N LEU A 63 8.54 1.08 -9.94
CA LEU A 63 9.01 2.38 -10.45
C LEU A 63 7.84 3.31 -10.76
N VAL A 64 6.83 2.77 -11.43
CA VAL A 64 5.64 3.52 -11.81
C VAL A 64 4.88 3.95 -10.56
N SER A 65 4.57 2.99 -9.68
CA SER A 65 3.72 3.25 -8.52
C SER A 65 4.40 4.07 -7.41
N LYS A 66 5.70 3.91 -7.18
CA LYS A 66 6.42 4.57 -6.08
C LYS A 66 7.21 5.79 -6.51
N GLY A 67 7.42 6.00 -7.81
CA GLY A 67 8.24 7.08 -8.34
C GLY A 67 7.50 7.94 -9.36
N VAL A 68 7.39 7.46 -10.59
CA VAL A 68 7.02 8.27 -11.77
C VAL A 68 5.62 8.85 -11.65
N LEU A 69 4.62 8.00 -11.39
CA LEU A 69 3.23 8.43 -11.40
C LEU A 69 2.90 9.39 -10.26
N PRO A 70 3.31 9.15 -8.99
CA PRO A 70 3.17 10.14 -7.93
C PRO A 70 3.82 11.49 -8.28
N CYS A 71 5.04 11.49 -8.83
CA CYS A 71 5.72 12.74 -9.20
C CYS A 71 4.97 13.50 -10.29
N PHE A 72 4.50 12.83 -11.35
CA PHE A 72 3.69 13.48 -12.38
C PHE A 72 2.38 14.02 -11.84
N ILE A 73 1.71 13.33 -10.91
CA ILE A 73 0.47 13.82 -10.30
C ILE A 73 0.76 15.09 -9.49
N THR A 74 1.80 15.10 -8.65
CA THR A 74 2.19 16.30 -7.89
C THR A 74 2.49 17.50 -8.81
N LEU A 75 3.15 17.27 -9.94
CA LEU A 75 3.48 18.32 -10.92
C LEU A 75 2.27 18.74 -11.77
N ALA A 76 1.32 17.83 -12.01
CA ALA A 76 0.06 18.14 -12.69
C ALA A 76 -0.87 18.99 -11.81
N PHE A 77 -0.83 18.79 -10.49
CA PHE A 77 -1.72 19.43 -9.52
C PHE A 77 -0.92 20.15 -8.41
N PRO A 78 -0.16 21.22 -8.75
CA PRO A 78 0.64 21.95 -7.78
C PRO A 78 -0.22 22.67 -6.75
N LYS A 79 0.12 22.53 -5.47
CA LYS A 79 -0.69 23.04 -4.34
C LYS A 79 -0.60 24.56 -4.14
N ASP A 80 0.53 25.15 -4.52
CA ASP A 80 0.80 26.58 -4.34
C ASP A 80 0.37 27.42 -5.55
N ALA A 81 -0.23 26.80 -6.56
CA ALA A 81 -0.69 27.53 -7.72
C ALA A 81 -2.03 28.22 -7.43
N GLU A 82 -2.10 29.54 -7.60
CA GLU A 82 -3.38 30.26 -7.75
C GLU A 82 -4.23 29.70 -8.91
N ALA A 83 -3.61 28.92 -9.80
CA ALA A 83 -4.26 28.25 -10.90
C ALA A 83 -5.04 27.02 -10.40
N THR A 84 -6.36 27.09 -10.48
CA THR A 84 -7.28 25.96 -10.33
C THR A 84 -7.24 24.99 -11.52
N THR A 85 -6.29 25.14 -12.45
CA THR A 85 -6.22 24.38 -13.69
C THR A 85 -5.01 23.46 -13.68
N PRO A 86 -5.20 22.14 -13.91
CA PRO A 86 -4.10 21.18 -13.97
C PRO A 86 -3.08 21.54 -15.04
N VAL A 87 -1.79 21.26 -14.78
CA VAL A 87 -0.71 21.45 -15.75
C VAL A 87 -0.83 20.41 -16.85
N LYS A 88 -1.38 20.84 -18.00
CA LYS A 88 -1.75 19.97 -19.12
C LYS A 88 -0.64 19.02 -19.59
N GLU A 89 0.61 19.49 -19.61
CA GLU A 89 1.75 18.66 -20.04
C GLU A 89 1.87 17.37 -19.20
N TYR A 90 1.79 17.48 -17.88
CA TYR A 90 1.89 16.31 -17.00
C TYR A 90 0.64 15.44 -17.05
N CYS A 91 -0.55 16.03 -17.21
CA CYS A 91 -1.76 15.26 -17.50
C CYS A 91 -1.63 14.43 -18.78
N ASP A 92 -1.12 15.03 -19.86
CA ASP A 92 -0.90 14.35 -21.14
C ASP A 92 0.11 13.18 -20.98
N LYS A 93 1.16 13.37 -20.17
CA LYS A 93 2.12 12.31 -19.82
C LYS A 93 1.47 11.17 -19.03
N ILE A 94 0.68 11.48 -18.00
CA ILE A 94 -0.03 10.47 -17.19
C ILE A 94 -0.98 9.63 -18.07
N GLU A 95 -1.75 10.30 -18.94
CA GLU A 95 -2.68 9.66 -19.87
C GLU A 95 -1.97 8.81 -20.94
N ALA A 96 -0.82 9.27 -21.46
CA ALA A 96 0.01 8.46 -22.33
C ALA A 96 0.50 7.20 -21.60
N PHE A 97 0.99 7.36 -20.37
CA PHE A 97 1.45 6.27 -19.55
C PHE A 97 0.33 5.25 -19.25
N TYR A 98 -0.88 5.73 -18.99
CA TYR A 98 -2.05 4.89 -18.76
C TYR A 98 -2.34 3.98 -19.97
N ARG A 99 -2.23 4.54 -21.19
CA ARG A 99 -2.44 3.76 -22.42
C ARG A 99 -1.33 2.74 -22.65
N ASP A 100 -0.08 3.12 -22.43
CA ASP A 100 1.07 2.25 -22.71
C ASP A 100 1.20 1.12 -21.68
N PHE A 101 0.74 1.35 -20.44
CA PHE A 101 0.81 0.41 -19.32
C PHE A 101 -0.58 -0.04 -18.84
N SER A 102 -1.60 -0.03 -19.69
CA SER A 102 -2.98 -0.37 -19.29
C SER A 102 -3.07 -1.79 -18.72
N THR A 103 -2.34 -2.75 -19.30
CA THR A 103 -2.27 -4.13 -18.80
C THR A 103 -1.68 -4.20 -17.39
N LEU A 104 -0.61 -3.44 -17.13
CA LEU A 104 0.04 -3.39 -15.83
C LEU A 104 -0.87 -2.74 -14.79
N THR A 105 -1.58 -1.69 -15.20
CA THR A 105 -2.57 -0.97 -14.38
C THR A 105 -3.66 -1.92 -13.88
N ASN A 106 -4.20 -2.78 -14.75
CA ASN A 106 -5.24 -3.73 -14.36
C ASN A 106 -4.72 -4.88 -13.47
N GLN A 107 -3.43 -5.22 -13.58
CA GLN A 107 -2.83 -6.34 -12.83
C GLN A 107 -2.28 -5.92 -11.46
N GLN A 108 -1.98 -4.64 -11.25
CA GLN A 108 -1.32 -4.16 -10.03
C GLN A 108 -2.19 -3.12 -9.31
N PRO A 109 -2.78 -3.49 -8.15
CA PRO A 109 -3.63 -2.58 -7.37
C PRO A 109 -2.97 -1.23 -7.07
N ASN A 110 -1.66 -1.23 -6.77
CA ASN A 110 -0.90 -0.01 -6.49
C ASN A 110 -0.93 1.01 -7.62
N ILE A 111 -0.82 0.57 -8.88
CA ILE A 111 -0.84 1.46 -10.04
C ILE A 111 -2.28 1.89 -10.33
N CYS A 112 -3.22 0.94 -10.30
CA CYS A 112 -4.63 1.22 -10.51
C CYS A 112 -5.14 2.32 -9.57
N ILE A 113 -4.85 2.20 -8.26
CA ILE A 113 -5.29 3.15 -7.24
C ILE A 113 -4.74 4.56 -7.49
N LEU A 114 -3.50 4.69 -7.99
CA LEU A 114 -2.95 6.01 -8.35
C LEU A 114 -3.68 6.63 -9.54
N TYR A 115 -4.08 5.82 -10.52
CA TYR A 115 -4.92 6.30 -11.62
C TYR A 115 -6.32 6.65 -11.17
N VAL A 116 -6.90 5.91 -10.23
CA VAL A 116 -8.17 6.26 -9.59
C VAL A 116 -8.07 7.66 -8.97
N TRP A 117 -7.01 7.91 -8.19
CA TRP A 117 -6.78 9.22 -7.60
C TRP A 117 -6.57 10.31 -8.65
N TYR A 118 -5.75 10.06 -9.68
CA TYR A 118 -5.59 10.98 -10.81
C TYR A 118 -6.91 11.36 -11.47
N PHE A 119 -7.78 10.38 -11.76
CA PHE A 119 -9.08 10.65 -12.37
C PHE A 119 -10.04 11.36 -11.41
N THR A 120 -9.96 11.10 -10.11
CA THR A 120 -10.67 11.90 -9.09
C THR A 120 -10.23 13.36 -9.13
N LEU A 121 -8.91 13.64 -9.17
CA LEU A 121 -8.38 15.01 -9.26
C LEU A 121 -8.78 15.74 -10.56
N CYS A 122 -9.02 14.98 -11.64
CA CYS A 122 -9.54 15.50 -12.90
C CYS A 122 -11.07 15.69 -12.92
N ASP A 123 -11.78 15.48 -11.80
CA ASP A 123 -13.25 15.41 -11.73
C ASP A 123 -13.89 14.35 -12.66
N ASP A 124 -13.13 13.32 -13.07
CA ASP A 124 -13.63 12.20 -13.88
C ASP A 124 -13.93 10.98 -13.00
N THR A 125 -14.91 11.15 -12.11
CA THR A 125 -15.35 10.10 -11.17
C THR A 125 -15.80 8.83 -11.89
N LEU A 126 -16.32 8.95 -13.12
CA LEU A 126 -16.78 7.79 -13.88
C LEU A 126 -15.61 6.91 -14.30
N ARG A 127 -14.53 7.48 -14.85
CA ARG A 127 -13.31 6.70 -15.17
C ARG A 127 -12.66 6.16 -13.90
N ALA A 128 -12.59 6.96 -12.85
CA ALA A 128 -12.06 6.52 -11.55
C ALA A 128 -12.80 5.26 -11.06
N LYS A 129 -14.14 5.29 -11.00
CA LYS A 129 -14.95 4.13 -10.59
C LYS A 129 -14.79 2.93 -11.52
N ARG A 130 -14.68 3.12 -12.84
CA ARG A 130 -14.45 2.00 -13.79
C ARG A 130 -13.19 1.22 -13.47
N LEU A 131 -12.11 1.90 -13.11
CA LEU A 131 -10.84 1.26 -12.74
C LEU A 131 -10.94 0.42 -11.46
N THR A 132 -11.74 0.88 -10.49
CA THR A 132 -11.87 0.18 -9.21
C THR A 132 -12.60 -1.16 -9.31
N LYS A 133 -13.34 -1.40 -10.41
CA LYS A 133 -14.23 -2.55 -10.55
C LYS A 133 -13.56 -3.88 -10.22
N GLU A 134 -12.42 -4.18 -10.84
CA GLU A 134 -11.75 -5.48 -10.68
C GLU A 134 -11.20 -5.65 -9.26
N ILE A 135 -10.56 -4.61 -8.72
CA ILE A 135 -10.01 -4.61 -7.35
C ILE A 135 -11.14 -4.81 -6.33
N VAL A 136 -12.23 -4.04 -6.46
CA VAL A 136 -13.37 -4.14 -5.55
C VAL A 136 -13.98 -5.53 -5.61
N VAL A 137 -14.21 -6.10 -6.81
CA VAL A 137 -14.74 -7.46 -6.94
C VAL A 137 -13.84 -8.47 -6.22
N GLN A 138 -12.53 -8.45 -6.49
CA GLN A 138 -11.58 -9.36 -5.87
C GLN A 138 -11.58 -9.20 -4.35
N CYS A 139 -11.45 -7.99 -3.81
CA CYS A 139 -11.48 -7.76 -2.37
C CYS A 139 -12.79 -8.24 -1.73
N LEU A 140 -13.95 -8.01 -2.37
CA LEU A 140 -15.24 -8.47 -1.85
C LEU A 140 -15.36 -10.00 -1.85
N GLU A 141 -14.80 -10.67 -2.86
CA GLU A 141 -14.74 -12.14 -2.93
C GLU A 141 -13.83 -12.70 -1.82
N MET A 142 -12.65 -12.12 -1.63
CA MET A 142 -11.70 -12.53 -0.60
C MET A 142 -12.28 -12.34 0.83
N LEU A 143 -13.02 -11.26 1.06
CA LEU A 143 -13.79 -11.01 2.30
C LEU A 143 -14.97 -11.98 2.53
N SER A 144 -15.20 -12.93 1.63
CA SER A 144 -16.22 -13.97 1.80
C SER A 144 -15.64 -15.28 2.36
N GLY A 145 -14.32 -15.38 2.49
CA GLY A 145 -13.64 -16.54 3.08
C GLY A 145 -13.44 -16.40 4.59
N ASP A 146 -12.87 -17.44 5.21
CA ASP A 146 -12.53 -17.48 6.65
C ASP A 146 -11.02 -17.19 6.90
N GLU A 147 -10.31 -16.63 5.91
CA GLU A 147 -8.87 -16.39 5.97
C GLU A 147 -8.57 -14.95 6.41
N LEU A 148 -8.24 -14.79 7.70
CA LEU A 148 -8.01 -13.47 8.31
C LEU A 148 -6.93 -12.61 7.62
N GLU A 149 -5.90 -13.25 7.07
CA GLU A 149 -4.84 -12.53 6.34
C GLU A 149 -5.40 -11.93 5.04
N ASN A 150 -6.23 -12.69 4.32
CA ASN A 150 -6.92 -12.20 3.12
C ASN A 150 -7.87 -11.05 3.48
N ASP A 151 -8.56 -11.12 4.62
CA ASP A 151 -9.43 -10.04 5.07
C ASP A 151 -8.65 -8.75 5.34
N ALA A 152 -7.47 -8.87 5.98
CA ALA A 152 -6.62 -7.72 6.27
C ALA A 152 -6.11 -7.04 4.99
N TRP A 153 -5.62 -7.82 4.02
CA TRP A 153 -5.13 -7.29 2.74
C TRP A 153 -6.25 -6.75 1.86
N SER A 154 -7.41 -7.42 1.81
CA SER A 154 -8.57 -6.96 1.04
C SER A 154 -9.14 -5.66 1.62
N SER A 155 -9.21 -5.58 2.94
CA SER A 155 -9.63 -4.35 3.63
C SER A 155 -8.63 -3.21 3.44
N TRP A 156 -7.33 -3.52 3.33
CA TRP A 156 -6.31 -2.53 3.01
C TRP A 156 -6.51 -1.93 1.62
N ASP A 157 -6.67 -2.76 0.59
CA ASP A 157 -6.85 -2.27 -0.78
C ASP A 157 -8.19 -1.54 -0.95
N LEU A 158 -9.28 -2.01 -0.33
CA LEU A 158 -10.54 -1.28 -0.29
C LEU A 158 -10.39 0.09 0.39
N GLY A 159 -9.70 0.17 1.53
CA GLY A 159 -9.46 1.43 2.22
C GLY A 159 -8.73 2.45 1.35
N ARG A 160 -7.76 1.99 0.55
CA ARG A 160 -7.01 2.81 -0.41
C ARG A 160 -7.87 3.26 -1.59
N VAL A 161 -8.65 2.34 -2.16
CA VAL A 161 -9.61 2.65 -3.23
C VAL A 161 -10.60 3.73 -2.77
N PHE A 162 -11.21 3.55 -1.61
CA PHE A 162 -12.18 4.50 -1.06
C PHE A 162 -11.53 5.83 -0.67
N SER A 163 -10.29 5.82 -0.17
CA SER A 163 -9.54 7.05 0.10
C SER A 163 -9.24 7.82 -1.19
N GLY A 164 -8.84 7.14 -2.27
CA GLY A 164 -8.57 7.78 -3.57
C GLY A 164 -9.82 8.29 -4.29
N LEU A 165 -11.00 7.76 -3.94
CA LEU A 165 -12.32 8.26 -4.38
C LEU A 165 -12.96 9.22 -3.37
N GLU A 166 -12.28 9.55 -2.27
CA GLU A 166 -12.78 10.36 -1.16
C GLU A 166 -14.11 9.86 -0.55
N ASP A 167 -14.41 8.56 -0.65
CA ASP A 167 -15.50 7.93 0.09
C ASP A 167 -15.04 7.56 1.51
N PHE A 168 -14.88 8.59 2.33
CA PHE A 168 -14.39 8.42 3.70
C PHE A 168 -15.25 7.51 4.59
N PRO A 169 -16.60 7.51 4.49
CA PRO A 169 -17.41 6.55 5.23
C PRO A 169 -17.05 5.09 4.94
N ASN A 170 -16.85 4.72 3.67
CA ASN A 170 -16.45 3.37 3.30
C ASN A 170 -14.96 3.11 3.58
N ALA A 171 -14.09 4.11 3.41
CA ALA A 171 -12.67 4.01 3.76
C ALA A 171 -12.49 3.66 5.25
N LEU A 172 -13.21 4.35 6.13
CA LEU A 172 -13.19 4.09 7.57
C LEU A 172 -13.63 2.67 7.92
N VAL A 173 -14.68 2.14 7.27
CA VAL A 173 -15.10 0.74 7.46
C VAL A 173 -13.96 -0.21 7.10
N ALA A 174 -13.31 0.01 5.95
CA ALA A 174 -12.21 -0.83 5.50
C ALA A 174 -11.00 -0.77 6.47
N TRP A 175 -10.64 0.42 6.94
CA TRP A 175 -9.55 0.58 7.92
C TRP A 175 -9.84 -0.12 9.25
N GLU A 176 -11.07 -0.02 9.76
CA GLU A 176 -11.50 -0.74 10.96
C GLU A 176 -11.49 -2.26 10.77
N MET A 177 -11.94 -2.75 9.60
CA MET A 177 -11.90 -4.17 9.27
C MET A 177 -10.46 -4.68 9.23
N LYS A 178 -9.55 -3.96 8.57
CA LYS A 178 -8.11 -4.28 8.56
C LYS A 178 -7.57 -4.37 9.98
N ALA A 179 -7.83 -3.37 10.82
CA ALA A 179 -7.37 -3.34 12.20
C ALA A 179 -7.83 -4.58 12.99
N ARG A 180 -9.12 -4.93 12.87
CA ARG A 180 -9.72 -6.10 13.52
C ARG A 180 -9.11 -7.41 13.02
N SER A 181 -8.93 -7.56 11.70
CA SER A 181 -8.32 -8.77 11.12
C SER A 181 -6.86 -8.94 11.57
N LEU A 182 -6.07 -7.87 11.61
CA LEU A 182 -4.70 -7.91 12.12
C LEU A 182 -4.63 -8.27 13.61
N GLN A 183 -5.51 -7.68 14.43
CA GLN A 183 -5.61 -8.05 15.84
C GLN A 183 -5.95 -9.53 16.01
N ALA A 184 -6.90 -10.06 15.23
CA ALA A 184 -7.27 -11.47 15.28
C ALA A 184 -6.12 -12.40 14.87
N VAL A 185 -5.34 -12.03 13.83
CA VAL A 185 -4.13 -12.76 13.43
C VAL A 185 -3.10 -12.78 14.56
N TYR A 186 -2.88 -11.63 15.21
CA TYR A 186 -1.95 -11.51 16.33
C TYR A 186 -2.38 -12.37 17.53
N ASP A 187 -3.67 -12.35 17.88
CA ASP A 187 -4.22 -13.16 18.96
C ASP A 187 -4.08 -14.67 18.69
N GLN A 188 -4.28 -15.10 17.43
CA GLN A 188 -4.03 -16.48 17.02
C GLN A 188 -2.54 -16.86 17.10
N TRP A 189 -1.65 -15.94 16.74
CA TRP A 189 -0.21 -16.14 16.88
C TRP A 189 0.21 -16.28 18.34
N LEU A 190 -0.31 -15.43 19.24
CA LEU A 190 -0.06 -15.52 20.68
C LEU A 190 -0.48 -16.88 21.26
N LYS A 191 -1.69 -17.35 20.93
CA LYS A 191 -2.17 -18.68 21.35
C LYS A 191 -1.25 -19.81 20.87
N ARG A 192 -0.87 -19.78 19.58
CA ARG A 192 0.06 -20.79 19.01
C ARG A 192 1.42 -20.77 19.69
N LYS A 193 1.93 -19.58 20.02
CA LYS A 193 3.19 -19.40 20.74
C LYS A 193 3.10 -19.99 22.15
N GLU A 194 2.04 -19.70 22.90
CA GLU A 194 1.82 -20.27 24.24
C GLU A 194 1.74 -21.79 24.20
N GLU A 195 0.99 -22.36 23.25
CA GLU A 195 0.90 -23.82 23.05
C GLU A 195 2.27 -24.44 22.72
N TYR A 196 3.06 -23.77 21.89
CA TYR A 196 4.42 -24.21 21.55
C TYR A 196 5.34 -24.20 22.79
N GLU A 197 5.28 -23.14 23.60
CA GLU A 197 6.05 -23.03 24.84
C GLU A 197 5.64 -24.11 25.87
N VAL A 198 4.35 -24.40 25.99
CA VAL A 198 3.84 -25.51 26.83
C VAL A 198 4.35 -26.87 26.33
N LYS A 199 4.29 -27.11 25.00
CA LYS A 199 4.82 -28.35 24.39
C LYS A 199 6.32 -28.48 24.61
N LEU A 200 7.09 -27.40 24.48
CA LEU A 200 8.54 -27.38 24.72
C LEU A 200 8.88 -27.66 26.20
N ALA A 201 8.10 -27.09 27.13
CA ALA A 201 8.26 -27.35 28.56
C ALA A 201 7.90 -28.80 28.94
N ALA A 202 6.88 -29.38 28.31
CA ALA A 202 6.49 -30.78 28.50
C ALA A 202 7.51 -31.76 27.87
N GLY A 203 8.05 -31.41 26.69
CA GLY A 203 9.05 -32.21 25.96
C GLY A 203 10.43 -32.25 26.62
N LYS A 204 10.78 -31.27 27.45
CA LYS A 204 12.03 -31.27 28.24
C LYS A 204 12.06 -32.31 29.38
N ARG A 205 11.02 -33.14 29.57
CA ARG A 205 11.02 -34.28 30.49
C ARG A 205 11.24 -35.65 29.86
N ALA A 206 11.38 -35.76 28.54
CA ALA A 206 11.66 -37.03 27.87
C ALA A 206 13.00 -36.98 27.13
N ASN A 207 14.11 -37.09 27.87
CA ASN A 207 15.30 -37.69 27.29
C ASN A 207 15.00 -39.19 27.07
N SER A 208 14.52 -39.53 25.88
CA SER A 208 14.74 -40.84 25.28
C SER A 208 15.08 -40.62 23.80
N PRO A 209 16.11 -41.30 23.28
CA PRO A 209 16.67 -41.00 21.97
C PRO A 209 15.67 -41.41 20.89
N ILE A 210 15.12 -40.42 20.18
CA ILE A 210 14.43 -40.69 18.92
C ILE A 210 15.49 -41.15 17.94
N LYS A 211 15.41 -42.44 17.56
CA LYS A 211 16.14 -42.98 16.41
C LYS A 211 15.72 -42.17 15.19
N ALA A 212 16.71 -41.60 14.52
CA ALA A 212 16.56 -41.05 13.19
C ALA A 212 16.22 -42.20 12.24
N ASP A 213 14.97 -42.28 11.82
CA ASP A 213 14.58 -42.95 10.58
C ASP A 213 13.48 -42.12 9.90
N GLU A 214 13.87 -41.59 8.73
CA GLU A 214 13.04 -41.23 7.58
C GLU A 214 11.99 -40.10 7.74
N VAL A 215 12.45 -38.86 7.59
CA VAL A 215 11.69 -37.83 6.86
C VAL A 215 12.51 -37.47 5.62
N LYS A 216 11.95 -37.77 4.45
CA LYS A 216 12.43 -37.22 3.18
C LYS A 216 12.18 -35.72 3.20
N THR A 217 13.24 -34.95 3.40
CA THR A 217 13.30 -33.54 3.04
C THR A 217 13.48 -33.47 1.52
N GLU A 218 12.43 -33.03 0.81
CA GLU A 218 12.64 -32.28 -0.42
C GLU A 218 12.98 -30.85 -0.02
N ASP A 219 13.94 -30.32 -0.77
CA ASP A 219 14.63 -29.04 -0.66
C ASP A 219 13.78 -27.89 -0.10
N ASP A 220 14.33 -27.18 0.89
CA ASP A 220 14.57 -25.75 0.71
C ASP A 220 15.75 -25.31 1.58
N ASN A 221 16.69 -24.69 0.91
CA ASN A 221 18.01 -24.35 1.36
C ASN A 221 18.01 -22.85 1.67
N GLU A 222 17.61 -22.48 2.89
CA GLU A 222 17.83 -21.12 3.41
C GLU A 222 18.64 -21.19 4.70
N ASN A 223 19.85 -20.69 4.56
CA ASN A 223 20.90 -20.67 5.57
C ASN A 223 20.95 -19.25 6.14
N ASP A 224 19.98 -18.91 7.00
CA ASP A 224 20.01 -17.65 7.74
C ASP A 224 20.52 -17.89 9.17
N ASN A 225 21.81 -17.62 9.32
CA ASN A 225 22.49 -17.46 10.59
C ASN A 225 22.17 -16.06 11.12
N ASP A 226 21.06 -15.92 11.85
CA ASP A 226 20.77 -14.68 12.58
C ASP A 226 21.17 -14.83 14.05
N SER A 227 22.30 -14.20 14.39
CA SER A 227 22.75 -14.07 15.76
C SER A 227 22.83 -12.59 16.11
N ASP A 228 21.68 -11.95 16.31
CA ASP A 228 21.66 -10.62 16.92
C ASP A 228 21.02 -10.62 18.31
N LYS A 229 21.83 -10.13 19.24
CA LYS A 229 21.51 -10.01 20.66
C LYS A 229 20.59 -8.82 20.85
N GLN A 230 19.49 -9.06 21.54
CA GLN A 230 18.58 -8.05 22.06
C GLN A 230 19.32 -6.93 22.80
N ASP A 231 19.26 -5.71 22.25
CA ASP A 231 19.37 -4.49 23.04
C ASP A 231 17.95 -3.97 23.34
N LYS A 232 17.64 -3.91 24.63
CA LYS A 232 16.34 -3.44 25.15
C LYS A 232 16.50 -1.96 25.47
N GLY A 233 16.33 -1.09 24.48
CA GLY A 233 16.63 0.31 24.72
C GLY A 233 16.21 1.37 23.71
N THR A 234 15.25 1.14 22.81
CA THR A 234 14.55 2.23 22.07
C THR A 234 13.34 1.63 21.37
N ARG A 235 12.15 1.92 21.87
CA ARG A 235 10.87 1.51 21.26
C ARG A 235 10.26 2.65 20.41
N GLU A 236 11.07 3.63 20.05
CA GLU A 236 10.72 4.76 19.20
C GLU A 236 11.51 4.65 17.89
N ALA A 237 10.80 4.70 16.75
CA ALA A 237 11.30 4.78 15.37
C ALA A 237 11.51 3.48 14.55
N THR A 238 10.89 2.35 14.91
CA THR A 238 10.76 1.17 14.01
C THR A 238 9.31 0.83 13.65
N ARG A 239 8.45 1.84 13.48
CA ARG A 239 7.11 1.69 12.89
C ARG A 239 7.10 1.61 11.34
N LEU A 240 8.27 1.68 10.70
CA LEU A 240 8.35 1.94 9.25
C LEU A 240 9.23 0.99 8.43
N ASP A 241 9.80 -0.07 9.00
CA ASP A 241 10.56 -1.06 8.21
C ASP A 241 10.46 -2.53 8.65
N SER A 242 9.59 -2.89 9.61
CA SER A 242 9.23 -4.30 9.80
C SER A 242 7.82 -4.48 10.37
N ASN A 243 7.04 -5.33 9.70
CA ASN A 243 5.86 -6.05 10.21
C ASN A 243 4.58 -5.25 10.50
N LEU A 244 3.58 -5.38 9.61
CA LEU A 244 2.15 -5.73 9.88
C LEU A 244 1.38 -5.16 11.10
N VAL A 245 1.86 -4.15 11.82
CA VAL A 245 1.39 -3.77 13.17
C VAL A 245 1.56 -2.24 13.29
N ASP A 246 0.59 -1.36 13.46
CA ASP A 246 -0.83 -1.41 13.83
C ASP A 246 -1.56 -0.42 12.91
N ALA A 247 -2.56 -0.87 12.15
CA ALA A 247 -3.53 0.09 11.62
C ALA A 247 -4.45 0.46 12.78
N GLU A 248 -4.02 1.37 13.65
CA GLU A 248 -4.96 1.95 14.61
C GLU A 248 -5.95 2.82 13.80
N PRO A 249 -7.26 2.67 14.01
CA PRO A 249 -8.26 3.49 13.31
C PRO A 249 -8.22 4.97 13.75
N ASP A 250 -7.34 5.34 14.69
CA ASP A 250 -6.95 6.73 14.94
C ASP A 250 -5.66 7.03 14.17
N GLY A 251 -5.77 7.77 13.07
CA GLY A 251 -4.60 8.13 12.29
C GLY A 251 -4.90 9.08 11.15
N LEU A 252 -3.87 9.81 10.75
CA LEU A 252 -3.89 10.67 9.58
C LEU A 252 -3.49 9.86 8.35
N THR A 253 -4.47 9.63 7.48
CA THR A 253 -4.29 8.93 6.20
C THR A 253 -3.91 9.94 5.13
N CYS A 254 -2.76 9.74 4.48
CA CYS A 254 -2.29 10.58 3.39
C CYS A 254 -3.07 10.26 2.10
N LEU A 255 -3.86 11.22 1.64
CA LEU A 255 -4.66 11.10 0.41
C LEU A 255 -3.78 11.17 -0.84
N ASP A 256 -2.70 11.96 -0.79
CA ASP A 256 -1.74 12.06 -1.89
C ASP A 256 -0.95 10.76 -2.11
N ALA A 257 -0.94 9.87 -1.12
CA ALA A 257 -0.41 8.52 -1.23
C ALA A 257 -1.53 7.47 -1.38
N CYS A 258 -2.75 7.90 -1.74
CA CYS A 258 -3.94 7.07 -1.88
C CYS A 258 -4.19 6.15 -0.68
N GLY A 259 -3.98 6.67 0.53
CA GLY A 259 -4.15 5.95 1.79
C GLY A 259 -3.10 4.86 2.08
N SER A 260 -2.04 4.75 1.28
CA SER A 260 -0.94 3.81 1.56
C SER A 260 -0.06 4.22 2.74
N ILE A 261 -0.17 5.48 3.20
CA ILE A 261 0.52 6.00 4.37
C ILE A 261 -0.52 6.41 5.40
N GLN A 262 -0.36 5.88 6.61
CA GLN A 262 -1.12 6.27 7.80
C GLN A 262 -0.11 6.68 8.87
N LEU A 263 -0.35 7.83 9.49
CA LEU A 263 0.48 8.38 10.56
C LEU A 263 -0.36 8.48 11.82
N ASP A 264 0.15 8.03 12.95
CA ASP A 264 -0.40 8.43 14.24
C ASP A 264 -0.14 9.93 14.48
N GLU A 265 -0.75 10.49 15.53
CA GLU A 265 -0.65 11.92 15.86
C GLU A 265 0.81 12.35 16.10
N ASP A 266 1.62 11.54 16.77
CA ASP A 266 3.02 11.85 17.09
C ASP A 266 3.88 11.87 15.79
N CYS A 267 3.68 10.91 14.91
CA CYS A 267 4.32 10.82 13.62
C CYS A 267 3.90 11.96 12.69
N TYR A 268 2.62 12.35 12.72
CA TYR A 268 2.14 13.50 11.97
C TYR A 268 2.71 14.80 12.51
N GLN A 269 2.79 14.98 13.82
CA GLN A 269 3.45 16.14 14.43
C GLN A 269 4.94 16.21 14.01
N LYS A 270 5.66 15.08 14.08
CA LYS A 270 7.05 14.99 13.60
C LYS A 270 7.17 15.30 12.10
N LEU A 271 6.19 14.91 11.27
CA LEU A 271 6.14 15.28 9.86
C LEU A 271 6.00 16.80 9.69
N GLN A 272 5.07 17.42 10.42
CA GLN A 272 4.84 18.87 10.38
C GLN A 272 6.06 19.67 10.84
N GLU A 273 6.77 19.19 11.86
CA GLU A 273 8.01 19.78 12.38
C GLU A 273 9.24 19.51 11.49
N GLY A 274 9.14 18.59 10.53
CA GLY A 274 10.27 18.15 9.71
C GLY A 274 11.29 17.29 10.45
N THR A 275 10.89 16.66 11.55
CA THR A 275 11.73 15.83 12.43
C THR A 275 11.48 14.33 12.27
N LEU A 276 10.54 13.94 11.40
CA LEU A 276 10.26 12.53 11.10
C LEU A 276 11.48 11.86 10.45
N HIS A 277 12.02 10.83 11.12
CA HIS A 277 13.29 10.21 10.73
C HIS A 277 13.29 9.64 9.30
N LYS A 278 12.19 9.02 8.88
CA LYS A 278 11.99 8.50 7.53
C LYS A 278 11.00 9.38 6.79
N GLN A 279 11.44 9.99 5.70
CA GLN A 279 10.57 10.77 4.81
C GLN A 279 9.69 9.80 4.00
N VAL A 280 8.56 9.44 4.58
CA VAL A 280 7.54 8.61 3.90
C VAL A 280 6.44 9.44 3.26
N CYS A 281 6.18 10.63 3.82
CA CYS A 281 5.15 11.57 3.38
C CYS A 281 5.75 12.98 3.36
N ASP A 282 5.09 13.92 2.68
CA ASP A 282 5.43 15.34 2.74
C ASP A 282 4.39 16.10 3.58
N LYS A 283 4.84 17.11 4.33
CA LYS A 283 3.96 17.93 5.19
C LYS A 283 2.90 18.69 4.40
N SER A 284 3.12 18.94 3.11
CA SER A 284 2.15 19.56 2.21
C SER A 284 1.05 18.59 1.76
N HIS A 285 1.21 17.27 1.94
CA HIS A 285 0.22 16.28 1.50
C HIS A 285 -1.14 16.50 2.17
N HIS A 286 -2.22 16.18 1.46
CA HIS A 286 -3.55 16.19 2.05
C HIS A 286 -3.69 14.98 2.96
N HIS A 287 -4.08 15.24 4.22
CA HIS A 287 -4.27 14.20 5.21
C HIS A 287 -5.72 14.21 5.69
N TYR A 288 -6.35 13.05 5.67
CA TYR A 288 -7.66 12.84 6.27
C TYR A 288 -7.49 12.16 7.63
N HIS A 289 -8.04 12.78 8.68
CA HIS A 289 -8.04 12.18 10.01
C HIS A 289 -9.12 11.10 10.10
N VAL A 290 -8.69 9.85 10.04
CA VAL A 290 -9.50 8.70 10.40
C VAL A 290 -9.55 8.70 11.92
N LYS A 291 -10.70 9.10 12.48
CA LYS A 291 -10.88 9.15 13.93
C LYS A 291 -11.24 7.77 14.45
N LYS A 292 -10.57 7.34 15.52
CA LYS A 292 -11.00 6.17 16.27
C LYS A 292 -12.43 6.37 16.75
N ARG A 293 -13.30 5.42 16.42
CA ARG A 293 -14.67 5.41 16.92
C ARG A 293 -14.69 5.05 18.41
N ASP A 294 -15.71 5.56 19.08
CA ASP A 294 -15.97 5.24 20.48
C ASP A 294 -16.05 3.72 20.68
N GLU A 295 -15.25 3.21 21.62
CA GLU A 295 -15.11 1.77 21.86
C GLU A 295 -16.41 1.13 22.32
N LYS A 296 -17.25 1.86 23.08
CA LYS A 296 -18.56 1.34 23.51
C LYS A 296 -19.48 1.18 22.32
N ARG A 297 -19.49 2.18 21.43
CA ARG A 297 -20.25 2.11 20.18
C ARG A 297 -19.79 0.96 19.30
N LEU A 298 -18.48 0.73 19.17
CA LEU A 298 -17.96 -0.41 18.41
C LEU A 298 -18.32 -1.75 19.04
N ALA A 299 -18.38 -1.84 20.38
CA ALA A 299 -18.80 -3.04 21.10
C ALA A 299 -20.31 -3.35 20.96
N GLU A 300 -21.11 -2.35 20.59
CA GLU A 300 -22.54 -2.52 20.27
C GLU A 300 -22.78 -3.03 18.84
N VAL A 301 -21.77 -3.03 17.97
CA VAL A 301 -21.88 -3.54 16.61
C VAL A 301 -21.93 -5.08 16.66
N PRO A 302 -23.02 -5.72 16.17
CA PRO A 302 -23.12 -7.17 16.20
C PRO A 302 -22.04 -7.87 15.37
N ASP A 303 -21.69 -9.09 15.75
CA ASP A 303 -20.82 -9.95 14.93
C ASP A 303 -21.38 -10.09 13.51
N GLY A 304 -20.48 -10.08 12.52
CA GLY A 304 -20.87 -10.10 11.10
C GLY A 304 -21.51 -8.79 10.61
N SER A 305 -21.41 -7.70 11.38
CA SER A 305 -21.87 -6.36 10.98
C SER A 305 -20.74 -5.35 10.97
N VAL A 306 -20.93 -4.28 10.20
CA VAL A 306 -20.05 -3.12 10.12
C VAL A 306 -20.84 -1.86 10.47
N LEU A 307 -20.11 -0.84 10.91
CA LEU A 307 -20.66 0.48 11.17
C LEU A 307 -20.17 1.43 10.07
N ARG A 308 -21.07 1.98 9.25
CA ARG A 308 -20.73 2.96 8.22
C ARG A 308 -21.32 4.32 8.60
N GLY A 309 -20.45 5.27 8.94
CA GLY A 309 -20.89 6.52 9.56
C GLY A 309 -21.66 6.22 10.85
N ASP A 310 -22.95 6.57 10.87
CA ASP A 310 -23.83 6.26 12.01
C ASP A 310 -24.67 4.99 11.86
N GLN A 311 -24.60 4.32 10.71
CA GLN A 311 -25.46 3.21 10.35
C GLN A 311 -24.77 1.86 10.60
N THR A 312 -25.36 1.04 11.48
CA THR A 312 -24.98 -0.37 11.61
C THR A 312 -25.68 -1.19 10.53
N MET A 313 -24.93 -2.03 9.82
CA MET A 313 -25.46 -2.92 8.78
C MET A 313 -24.68 -4.23 8.74
N THR A 314 -25.29 -5.30 8.23
CA THR A 314 -24.57 -6.57 8.07
C THR A 314 -23.44 -6.41 7.05
N LEU A 315 -22.37 -7.19 7.20
CA LEU A 315 -21.26 -7.21 6.25
C LEU A 315 -21.77 -7.49 4.82
N GLU A 316 -22.69 -8.44 4.66
CA GLU A 316 -23.31 -8.75 3.37
C GLU A 316 -24.20 -7.63 2.80
N ALA A 317 -24.80 -6.79 3.65
CA ALA A 317 -25.50 -5.59 3.17
C ALA A 317 -24.49 -4.56 2.67
N TRP A 318 -23.42 -4.30 3.43
CA TRP A 318 -22.36 -3.38 3.04
C TRP A 318 -21.66 -3.79 1.75
N LYS A 319 -21.31 -5.07 1.60
CA LYS A 319 -20.71 -5.64 0.37
C LYS A 319 -21.63 -5.45 -0.85
N ARG A 320 -22.95 -5.61 -0.69
CA ARG A 320 -23.93 -5.35 -1.76
C ARG A 320 -24.01 -3.87 -2.14
N GLU A 321 -23.95 -2.97 -1.17
CA GLU A 321 -23.94 -1.52 -1.45
C GLU A 321 -22.66 -1.11 -2.19
N ILE A 322 -21.50 -1.57 -1.75
CA ILE A 322 -20.23 -1.35 -2.47
C ILE A 322 -20.31 -1.92 -3.90
N LYS A 323 -20.82 -3.14 -4.05
CA LYS A 323 -20.97 -3.72 -5.39
C LYS A 323 -21.86 -2.85 -6.29
N ALA A 324 -22.97 -2.35 -5.78
CA ALA A 324 -23.83 -1.44 -6.53
C ALA A 324 -23.07 -0.16 -6.95
N ASP A 325 -22.35 0.46 -6.00
CA ASP A 325 -21.75 1.79 -6.16
C ASP A 325 -20.44 1.82 -6.97
N TYR A 326 -19.72 0.70 -7.05
CA TYR A 326 -18.40 0.62 -7.68
C TYR A 326 -18.30 -0.43 -8.80
N VAL A 327 -19.20 -1.42 -8.83
CA VAL A 327 -19.15 -2.53 -9.82
C VAL A 327 -20.29 -2.40 -10.83
N ASP A 328 -21.53 -2.19 -10.36
CA ASP A 328 -22.71 -2.25 -11.21
C ASP A 328 -22.98 -0.95 -12.00
N ILE A 329 -22.62 0.21 -11.44
CA ILE A 329 -22.69 1.51 -12.14
C ILE A 329 -21.90 1.48 -13.46
N VAL A 330 -20.78 0.75 -13.50
CA VAL A 330 -19.93 0.61 -14.68
C VAL A 330 -20.62 -0.16 -15.80
N ASN A 331 -21.46 -1.14 -15.47
CA ASN A 331 -22.16 -1.96 -16.46
C ASN A 331 -23.37 -1.24 -17.06
N SER A 332 -23.86 -0.18 -16.41
CA SER A 332 -25.06 0.56 -16.79
C SER A 332 -24.79 1.72 -17.76
N ALA A 333 -23.51 2.09 -17.95
CA ALA A 333 -23.07 3.25 -18.72
C ALA A 333 -22.46 2.87 -20.10
N VAL A 334 -22.75 1.67 -20.60
CA VAL A 334 -22.30 1.15 -21.91
C VAL A 334 -23.43 1.16 -22.91
#